data_AF-A0A838ID44-F1
#
_entry.id   AF-A0A838ID44-F1
#
_cell.length_a   1.000
_cell.length_b   1.000
_cell.length_c   1.000
_cell.angle_alpha   90.00
_cell.angle_beta   90.00
_cell.angle_gamma   90.00
#
_symmetry.space_group_name_H-M   'P 1'
#
loop_
_entity.id
_entity.type
_entity.pdbx_description
1 polymer ?
#
loop_
_entity_poly.entity_id
_entity_poly.type
_entity_poly.pdbx_seq_one_letter_code
_entity_poly.pdbx_strand_id
1 'polypeptide(L)'
;MPNARLLIGGAGAAALAVRVTRSLHARWTVLPEGERDRIAPLAEDAKRRALDLRGAVDRPRAEEELRAADASLAAALVDSAEGDPEIDDLEVDRLKDELERELRRLAGGDVKASRSTT
;
A
#
# COMPACT_ATOMS: atom_id res chain seq x y z
N MET A 1 2.18 -22.27 -31.80
CA MET A 1 2.50 -22.39 -30.36
C MET A 1 2.93 -21.02 -29.85
N PRO A 2 2.08 -20.21 -29.19
CA PRO A 2 2.54 -18.97 -28.59
C PRO A 2 3.23 -19.25 -27.25
N ASN A 3 4.45 -18.75 -27.09
CA ASN A 3 5.31 -18.94 -25.92
C ASN A 3 4.84 -18.12 -24.71
N ALA A 4 4.56 -18.81 -23.60
CA ALA A 4 4.19 -18.25 -22.30
C ALA A 4 5.41 -17.70 -21.53
N ARG A 5 6.02 -16.60 -22.01
CA ARG A 5 7.23 -16.03 -21.38
C ARG A 5 7.07 -14.65 -20.70
N LEU A 6 5.85 -14.21 -20.38
CA LEU A 6 5.59 -12.79 -20.10
C LEU A 6 4.85 -12.46 -18.79
N LEU A 7 5.00 -13.21 -17.68
CA LEU A 7 4.23 -12.91 -16.45
C LEU A 7 5.00 -12.88 -15.12
N ILE A 8 6.31 -13.14 -15.09
CA ILE A 8 7.03 -13.32 -13.81
C ILE A 8 7.33 -11.98 -13.10
N GLY A 9 7.33 -10.84 -13.80
CA GLY A 9 7.59 -9.51 -13.20
C GLY A 9 6.38 -8.89 -12.48
N GLY A 10 5.22 -8.79 -13.15
CA GLY A 10 4.04 -8.08 -12.61
C GLY A 10 3.27 -8.84 -11.51
N ALA A 11 3.41 -10.16 -11.44
CA ALA A 11 2.83 -10.95 -10.36
C ALA A 11 3.46 -10.62 -8.99
N GLY A 12 4.78 -10.35 -8.97
CA GLY A 12 5.52 -10.02 -7.75
C GLY A 12 5.18 -8.63 -7.21
N ALA A 13 5.08 -7.62 -8.08
CA ALA A 13 4.74 -6.25 -7.70
C ALA A 13 3.31 -6.15 -7.13
N ALA A 14 2.31 -6.72 -7.81
CA ALA A 14 0.94 -6.77 -7.32
C ALA A 14 0.81 -7.51 -5.98
N ALA A 15 1.51 -8.64 -5.80
CA ALA A 15 1.49 -9.37 -4.53
C ALA A 15 2.12 -8.56 -3.39
N LEU A 16 3.14 -7.74 -3.70
CA LEU A 16 3.75 -6.82 -2.73
C LEU A 16 2.77 -5.70 -2.37
N ALA A 17 2.08 -5.10 -3.34
CA ALA A 17 1.09 -4.04 -3.12
C ALA A 17 -0.04 -4.51 -2.21
N VAL A 18 -0.65 -5.66 -2.53
CA VAL A 18 -1.69 -6.28 -1.68
C VAL A 18 -1.18 -6.57 -0.26
N ARG A 19 0.10 -6.93 -0.11
CA ARG A 19 0.69 -7.15 1.22
C ARG A 19 0.82 -5.84 2.01
N VAL A 20 1.23 -4.75 1.37
CA VAL A 20 1.29 -3.42 1.99
C VAL A 20 -0.11 -2.96 2.38
N THR A 21 -1.10 -3.06 1.49
CA THR A 21 -2.50 -2.74 1.85
C THR A 21 -2.97 -3.53 3.08
N ARG A 22 -2.65 -4.82 3.16
CA ARG A 22 -3.00 -5.65 4.34
C ARG A 22 -2.28 -5.18 5.61
N SER A 23 -1.02 -4.77 5.50
CA SER A 23 -0.20 -4.19 6.57
C SER A 23 -0.82 -2.90 7.13
N LEU A 24 -1.23 -2.00 6.23
CA LEU A 24 -1.88 -0.72 6.58
C LEU A 24 -3.27 -0.94 7.18
N HIS A 25 -4.07 -1.82 6.58
CA HIS A 25 -5.41 -2.12 7.07
C HIS A 25 -5.38 -2.78 8.45
N ALA A 26 -4.38 -3.60 8.76
CA ALA A 26 -4.21 -4.17 10.11
C ALA A 26 -3.92 -3.07 11.14
N ARG A 27 -3.07 -2.08 10.82
CA ARG A 27 -2.80 -0.93 11.69
C ARG A 27 -4.06 -0.09 11.91
N TRP A 28 -4.83 0.17 10.85
CA TRP A 28 -6.12 0.86 10.95
C TRP A 28 -7.11 0.14 11.90
N THR A 29 -7.19 -1.19 11.84
CA THR A 29 -8.17 -1.93 12.66
C THR A 29 -7.97 -1.83 14.17
N VAL A 30 -6.73 -1.54 14.62
CA VAL A 30 -6.39 -1.44 16.04
C VAL A 30 -6.40 -0.01 16.59
N LEU A 31 -6.73 0.98 15.76
CA LEU A 31 -6.90 2.37 16.22
C LEU A 31 -8.10 2.51 17.16
N PRO A 32 -8.10 3.53 18.04
CA PRO A 32 -9.29 3.97 18.75
C PRO A 32 -10.46 4.22 17.78
N GLU A 33 -11.69 3.94 18.22
CA GLU A 33 -12.88 3.97 17.35
C GLU A 33 -13.06 5.28 16.60
N GLY A 34 -12.86 6.43 17.25
CA GLY A 34 -12.99 7.74 16.61
C GLY A 34 -11.98 7.98 15.48
N GLU A 35 -10.73 7.55 15.65
CA GLU A 35 -9.70 7.64 14.60
C GLU A 35 -9.95 6.61 13.49
N ARG A 36 -10.36 5.41 13.88
CA ARG A 36 -10.74 4.37 12.92
C ARG A 36 -11.88 4.83 12.02
N ASP A 37 -12.91 5.47 12.55
CA ASP A 37 -14.04 5.99 11.80
C ASP A 37 -13.63 7.13 10.86
N ARG A 38 -12.74 8.02 11.31
CA ARG A 38 -12.20 9.11 10.49
C ARG A 38 -11.41 8.56 9.29
N ILE A 39 -10.60 7.53 9.49
CA ILE A 39 -9.71 6.94 8.46
C ILE A 39 -10.42 5.90 7.60
N ALA A 40 -11.58 5.38 8.04
CA ALA A 40 -12.32 4.30 7.37
C ALA A 40 -12.50 4.48 5.86
N PRO A 41 -12.82 5.68 5.32
CA PRO A 41 -12.96 5.86 3.87
C PRO A 41 -11.69 5.52 3.08
N LEU A 42 -10.51 5.85 3.64
CA LEU A 42 -9.22 5.57 3.01
C LEU A 42 -8.87 4.08 3.13
N ALA A 43 -9.13 3.48 4.29
CA ALA A 43 -8.87 2.07 4.53
C ALA A 43 -9.71 1.16 3.61
N GLU A 44 -10.99 1.50 3.43
CA GLU A 44 -11.88 0.76 2.55
C GLU A 44 -11.57 1.01 1.06
N ASP A 45 -11.12 2.21 0.67
CA ASP A 45 -10.68 2.46 -0.72
C ASP A 45 -9.44 1.63 -1.07
N ALA A 46 -8.42 1.63 -0.21
CA ALA A 46 -7.20 0.84 -0.44
C ALA A 46 -7.53 -0.66 -0.52
N LYS A 47 -8.37 -1.18 0.39
CA LYS A 47 -8.85 -2.57 0.37
C LYS A 47 -9.61 -2.90 -0.91
N ARG A 48 -10.52 -2.03 -1.36
CA ARG A 48 -11.26 -2.23 -2.62
C ARG A 48 -10.31 -2.31 -3.81
N ARG A 49 -9.37 -1.38 -3.94
CA ARG A 49 -8.38 -1.39 -5.04
C ARG A 49 -7.50 -2.64 -5.02
N ALA A 50 -7.13 -3.13 -3.83
CA ALA A 50 -6.39 -4.38 -3.70
C ALA A 50 -7.19 -5.61 -4.16
N LEU A 51 -8.52 -5.61 -4.00
CA LEU A 51 -9.40 -6.64 -4.55
C LEU A 51 -9.53 -6.51 -6.06
N ASP A 52 -9.75 -5.30 -6.56
CA ASP A 52 -9.94 -5.01 -7.99
C ASP A 52 -8.70 -5.38 -8.82
N LEU A 53 -7.50 -5.20 -8.26
CA LEU A 53 -6.24 -5.59 -8.90
C LEU A 53 -6.19 -7.06 -9.34
N ARG A 54 -6.90 -7.97 -8.66
CA ARG A 54 -6.91 -9.40 -9.01
C ARG A 54 -7.62 -9.69 -10.34
N GLY A 55 -8.56 -8.83 -10.74
CA GLY A 55 -9.36 -8.97 -11.97
C GLY A 55 -9.14 -7.85 -12.98
N ALA A 56 -8.20 -6.94 -12.73
CA ALA A 56 -7.99 -5.75 -13.54
C ALA A 56 -7.54 -6.10 -14.97
N VAL A 57 -8.28 -5.55 -15.94
CA VAL A 57 -7.92 -5.62 -17.38
C VAL A 57 -6.71 -4.73 -17.66
N ASP A 58 -6.70 -3.51 -17.10
CA ASP A 58 -5.54 -2.61 -17.10
C ASP A 58 -4.81 -2.71 -15.76
N ARG A 59 -3.88 -3.67 -15.71
CA ARG A 59 -3.12 -3.98 -14.50
C ARG A 59 -2.14 -2.86 -14.10
N PRO A 60 -1.35 -2.26 -15.01
CA PRO A 60 -0.46 -1.15 -14.65
C PRO A 60 -1.21 0.03 -14.00
N ARG A 61 -2.38 0.39 -14.55
CA ARG A 61 -3.21 1.45 -13.97
C ARG A 61 -3.75 1.06 -12.60
N ALA A 62 -4.27 -0.16 -12.45
CA ALA A 62 -4.78 -0.64 -11.16
C ALA A 62 -3.69 -0.70 -10.07
N GLU A 63 -2.44 -1.03 -10.45
CA GLU A 63 -1.29 -0.99 -9.54
C GLU A 63 -0.95 0.45 -9.11
N GLU A 64 -0.99 1.42 -10.03
CA GLU A 64 -0.78 2.83 -9.71
C GLU A 64 -1.86 3.40 -8.80
N GLU A 65 -3.11 3.08 -9.10
CA GLU A 65 -4.26 3.45 -8.30
C GLU A 65 -4.20 2.87 -6.88
N LEU A 66 -3.78 1.60 -6.74
CA LEU A 66 -3.56 0.99 -5.43
C LEU A 66 -2.41 1.65 -4.68
N ARG A 67 -1.28 1.94 -5.34
CA ARG A 67 -0.15 2.66 -4.72
C ARG A 67 -0.56 4.02 -4.18
N ALA A 68 -1.38 4.76 -4.92
CA ALA A 68 -1.88 6.07 -4.48
C ALA A 68 -2.81 5.97 -3.26
N ALA A 69 -3.67 4.94 -3.21
CA ALA A 69 -4.53 4.69 -2.06
C ALA A 69 -3.74 4.24 -0.83
N ASP A 70 -2.76 3.34 -1.00
CA ASP A 70 -1.86 2.91 0.08
C ASP A 70 -1.07 4.10 0.66
N ALA A 71 -0.57 5.01 -0.19
CA ALA A 71 0.12 6.23 0.25
C ALA A 71 -0.80 7.17 1.04
N SER A 72 -2.05 7.33 0.59
CA SER A 72 -3.03 8.18 1.28
C SER A 72 -3.42 7.62 2.65
N LEU A 73 -3.63 6.30 2.73
CA LEU A 73 -3.90 5.61 3.99
C LEU A 73 -2.70 5.69 4.94
N ALA A 74 -1.48 5.49 4.44
CA ALA A 74 -0.27 5.62 5.24
C ALA A 74 -0.11 7.03 5.83
N ALA A 75 -0.36 8.07 5.03
CA ALA A 75 -0.31 9.46 5.50
C ALA A 75 -1.34 9.72 6.63
N ALA A 76 -2.57 9.19 6.48
CA ALA A 76 -3.60 9.35 7.51
C ALA A 76 -3.27 8.58 8.81
N LEU A 77 -2.61 7.43 8.72
CA LEU A 77 -2.12 6.71 9.91
C LEU A 77 -1.02 7.49 10.64
N VAL A 78 -0.16 8.19 9.91
CA VAL A 78 0.86 9.08 10.50
C VAL A 78 0.20 10.29 11.16
N ASP A 79 -0.74 10.95 10.48
CA ASP A 79 -1.48 12.11 11.02
C ASP A 79 -2.24 11.74 12.31
N SER A 80 -2.85 10.55 12.35
CA SER A 80 -3.47 10.03 13.57
C SER A 80 -2.46 9.79 14.69
N ALA A 81 -1.23 9.35 14.38
CA ALA A 81 -0.20 9.15 15.39
C ALA A 81 0.40 10.47 15.90
N GLU A 82 0.57 11.46 15.01
CA GLU A 82 1.02 12.82 15.37
C GLU A 82 -0.01 13.56 16.25
N GLY A 83 -1.30 13.28 16.06
CA GLY A 83 -2.38 13.85 16.86
C GLY A 83 -2.62 13.15 18.20
N ASP A 84 -1.99 12.00 18.45
CA ASP A 84 -2.18 11.22 19.67
C ASP A 84 -1.18 11.63 20.76
N PRO A 85 -1.63 12.22 21.88
CA PRO A 85 -0.74 12.65 22.96
C PRO A 85 -0.07 11.49 23.72
N GLU A 86 -0.51 10.24 23.51
CA GLU A 86 0.09 9.06 24.11
C GLU A 86 1.27 8.51 23.29
N ILE A 87 1.47 8.97 22.06
CA ILE A 87 2.53 8.54 21.16
C ILE A 87 3.63 9.61 21.15
N ASP A 88 4.88 9.21 21.37
CA ASP A 88 6.00 10.14 21.34
C ASP A 88 6.54 10.41 19.92
N ASP A 89 7.28 11.51 19.75
CA ASP A 89 7.86 11.92 18.46
C ASP A 89 8.76 10.82 17.84
N LEU A 90 9.45 10.03 18.68
CA LEU A 90 10.33 8.97 18.21
C LEU A 90 9.55 7.77 17.67
N GLU A 91 8.41 7.46 18.28
CA GLU A 91 7.46 6.46 17.78
C GLU A 91 6.83 6.89 16.46
N VAL A 92 6.43 8.17 16.34
CA VAL A 92 5.96 8.76 15.08
C VAL A 92 7.03 8.67 13.99
N ASP A 93 8.27 9.06 14.30
CA ASP A 93 9.37 9.02 13.33
C ASP A 93 9.68 7.59 12.88
N ARG A 94 9.64 6.62 13.81
CA ARG A 94 9.77 5.19 13.45
C ARG A 94 8.64 4.74 12.52
N LEU A 95 7.39 5.13 12.80
CA LEU A 95 6.25 4.80 11.96
C LEU A 95 6.42 5.37 10.55
N LYS A 96 6.82 6.64 10.43
CA LYS A 96 7.11 7.29 9.14
C LYS A 96 8.18 6.52 8.37
N ASP A 97 9.29 6.18 9.03
CA ASP A 97 10.40 5.42 8.44
C ASP A 97 9.97 4.03 7.96
N GLU A 98 9.16 3.32 8.76
CA GLU A 98 8.64 2.01 8.40
C GLU A 98 7.73 2.09 7.18
N LEU A 99 6.75 2.99 7.20
CA LEU A 99 5.79 3.18 6.10
C LEU A 99 6.49 3.65 4.83
N GLU A 100 7.44 4.57 4.94
CA GLU A 100 8.24 5.03 3.80
C GLU A 100 9.04 3.87 3.17
N ARG A 101 9.64 3.00 4.00
CA ARG A 101 10.35 1.80 3.51
C ARG A 101 9.41 0.80 2.86
N GLU A 102 8.22 0.56 3.43
CA GLU A 102 7.21 -0.32 2.84
C GLU A 102 6.77 0.20 1.46
N LEU A 103 6.44 1.48 1.35
CA LEU A 103 6.02 2.11 0.08
C LEU A 103 7.16 2.20 -0.93
N ARG A 104 8.39 2.52 -0.50
CA ARG A 104 9.58 2.55 -1.39
C ARG A 104 9.89 1.17 -1.96
N ARG A 105 9.68 0.09 -1.20
CA ARG A 105 9.84 -1.28 -1.72
C ARG A 105 8.84 -1.60 -2.83
N LEU A 106 7.61 -1.08 -2.76
CA LEU A 106 6.65 -1.16 -3.87
C LEU A 106 7.20 -0.45 -5.11
N ALA A 107 7.61 0.81 -4.97
CA ALA A 107 8.14 1.60 -6.07
C ALA A 107 9.41 1.00 -6.70
N GLY A 108 10.31 0.44 -5.88
CA GLY A 108 11.54 -0.20 -6.37
C GLY A 108 11.32 -1.57 -7.03
N GLY A 109 10.29 -2.31 -6.61
CA GLY A 109 9.88 -3.57 -7.24
C GLY A 109 9.43 -3.37 -8.69
N ASP A 110 8.65 -2.31 -8.94
CA ASP A 110 8.19 -1.90 -10.27
C ASP A 110 9.35 -1.53 -11.21
N VAL A 111 10.34 -0.78 -10.72
CA VAL A 111 11.51 -0.36 -11.49
C VAL A 111 12.37 -1.56 -11.94
N LYS A 112 12.51 -2.58 -11.10
CA LYS A 112 13.25 -3.80 -11.44
C LYS A 112 12.49 -4.70 -12.43
N ALA A 113 11.17 -4.81 -12.27
CA ALA A 113 10.31 -5.54 -13.21
C ALA A 113 10.33 -4.90 -14.61
N SER A 114 10.26 -3.58 -14.68
CA SER A 114 10.28 -2.82 -15.94
C SER A 114 11.58 -3.00 -16.72
N ARG A 115 12.73 -3.03 -16.03
CA ARG A 115 14.06 -3.22 -16.66
C ARG A 115 14.34 -4.66 -17.12
N SER A 116 13.60 -5.64 -16.62
CA SER A 116 13.79 -7.05 -17.00
C SER A 116 12.96 -7.45 -18.23
N THR A 117 12.19 -6.50 -18.78
CA THR A 117 11.24 -6.73 -19.89
C THR A 117 11.67 -5.99 -21.18
N THR A 118 12.83 -5.33 -21.17
CA THR A 118 13.48 -4.70 -22.33
C THR A 118 14.73 -5.48 -22.71
#